data_AF-A0A1B0BQU5-F1
#
_entry.id   AF-A0A1B0BQU5-F1
#
_cell.length_a   1.000
_cell.length_b   1.000
_cell.length_c   1.000
_cell.angle_alpha   90.00
_cell.angle_beta   90.00
_cell.angle_gamma   90.00
#
_symmetry.space_group_name_H-M   'P 1'
#
loop_
_entity.id
_entity.type
_entity.pdbx_description
1 polymer ?
#
loop_
_entity_poly.entity_id
_entity_poly.type
_entity_poly.pdbx_seq_one_letter_code
_entity_poly.pdbx_strand_id
1 'polypeptide(L)'
;MGKLILYGIDLSPPVRACRMTLKELNLPFEYKIIDLSKGEHLTDEYCAKNPQHTVPTLEDDGHIIWDSHAIMAYLVNKYGKENDSLYPKDLLKRAIVDQRLHFESGVIFEGALRSITSQIFSGNDTNIPRSKIDAILKIYDLLEVFLKSAPYVAGLNVTIADFSIVSTVTTLLAFIDIDVNKYPKLSTWLKRMESLPHYHETNGSGALRFVNASPPVRACLMTLKALDIPFEYKIVDLLNKEHLSEEYCAKNPQHTVPTLEDDGNFIWDSHAIMAYLVSKYGKDDAFYPKDLLKRAVVDQRLHFESGVMFQGGLRNITAPLFFKNETKIPRSKIDAIVDVYNFLELFLKNGPYMAGSHLTIADFSIVSTATSLVNFVEVDAGKYPKLTAWLKRMETLPYYQETNGKGAQKIKEMIKMKDACPSVRACLMTLKALDIPFEYKIVDLPSKEHLSEEYCAMNPQHTVPTLEDDGNFICDSHAIMAYLVSKHAKDDAFYPKDLLKRAFVDQRLHFESGVMFQGGLRNIIAPLFSKNETKIPRSKIDAIVDVYNFLESFLKNGPYMAGPHLTIADFSIVSTATSLVNFLEIDAGKYPKLTVWLKRMETLPYYQETNGKGAQKFKEMIEMKGVTIVD
;
A
#
# COMPACT_ATOMS: atom_id res chain seq x y z
N MET A 1 38.25 4.12 -10.99
CA MET A 1 37.39 4.08 -9.79
C MET A 1 36.59 2.80 -9.88
N GLY A 2 36.49 2.07 -8.78
CA GLY A 2 35.77 0.80 -8.73
C GLY A 2 34.29 0.94 -9.06
N LYS A 3 33.62 -0.15 -9.39
CA LYS A 3 32.16 -0.17 -9.60
C LYS A 3 31.48 -0.17 -8.23
N LEU A 4 30.90 0.97 -7.84
CA LEU A 4 30.04 1.09 -6.67
C LEU A 4 28.59 0.78 -7.04
N ILE A 5 27.93 -0.11 -6.32
CA ILE A 5 26.51 -0.42 -6.46
C ILE A 5 25.83 -0.30 -5.10
N LEU A 6 24.82 0.55 -4.97
CA LEU A 6 24.00 0.65 -3.77
C LEU A 6 22.66 -0.03 -4.03
N TYR A 7 22.35 -1.02 -3.21
CA TYR A 7 21.07 -1.72 -3.21
C TYR A 7 20.15 -1.12 -2.14
N GLY A 8 18.94 -0.73 -2.52
CA GLY A 8 18.01 -0.14 -1.55
C GLY A 8 16.69 0.34 -2.14
N ILE A 9 15.94 1.08 -1.33
CA ILE A 9 14.73 1.78 -1.76
C ILE A 9 14.65 3.13 -1.05
N ASP A 10 14.21 4.16 -1.78
CA ASP A 10 14.19 5.55 -1.29
C ASP A 10 13.26 5.78 -0.09
N LEU A 11 12.35 4.83 0.17
CA LEU A 11 11.51 4.87 1.38
C LEU A 11 12.33 4.73 2.66
N SER A 12 13.49 4.07 2.60
CA SER A 12 14.32 3.75 3.76
C SER A 12 15.23 4.92 4.15
N PRO A 13 15.09 5.52 5.35
CA PRO A 13 16.03 6.52 5.85
C PRO A 13 17.51 6.06 5.84
N PRO A 14 17.85 4.84 6.31
CA PRO A 14 19.20 4.29 6.18
C PRO A 14 19.79 4.35 4.76
N VAL A 15 18.98 4.05 3.73
CA VAL A 15 19.40 4.13 2.32
C VAL A 15 19.67 5.59 1.92
N ARG A 16 18.79 6.52 2.31
CA ARG A 16 18.93 7.96 2.02
C ARG A 16 20.18 8.57 2.66
N ALA A 17 20.55 8.13 3.87
CA ALA A 17 21.79 8.53 4.53
C ALA A 17 23.05 8.10 3.75
N CYS A 18 23.09 6.85 3.26
CA CYS A 18 24.17 6.38 2.39
C CYS A 18 24.23 7.16 1.07
N ARG A 19 23.07 7.48 0.47
CA ARG A 19 23.00 8.29 -0.77
C ARG A 19 23.55 9.71 -0.57
N MET A 20 23.21 10.37 0.54
CA MET A 20 23.80 11.69 0.88
C MET A 20 25.33 11.59 1.00
N THR A 21 25.83 10.55 1.68
CA THR A 21 27.28 10.35 1.84
C THR A 21 27.98 10.13 0.50
N LEU A 22 27.43 9.30 -0.40
CA LEU A 22 27.98 9.08 -1.75
C LEU A 22 28.02 10.38 -2.56
N LYS A 23 26.97 11.19 -2.49
CA LYS A 23 26.89 12.48 -3.21
C LYS A 23 27.85 13.51 -2.65
N GLU A 24 27.97 13.62 -1.34
CA GLU A 24 28.91 14.55 -0.69
C GLU A 24 30.36 14.21 -1.04
N LEU A 25 30.68 12.91 -1.16
CA LEU A 25 31.99 12.43 -1.62
C LEU A 25 32.17 12.51 -3.15
N ASN A 26 31.15 12.95 -3.89
CA ASN A 26 31.12 13.01 -5.36
C ASN A 26 31.44 11.65 -6.03
N LEU A 27 30.93 10.57 -5.45
CA LEU A 27 31.16 9.21 -5.95
C LEU A 27 30.07 8.80 -6.96
N PRO A 28 30.43 8.39 -8.18
CA PRO A 28 29.48 7.77 -9.09
C PRO A 28 29.12 6.36 -8.58
N PHE A 29 27.85 6.00 -8.63
CA PHE A 29 27.37 4.68 -8.21
C PHE A 29 26.17 4.24 -9.05
N GLU A 30 26.02 2.93 -9.21
CA GLU A 30 24.80 2.31 -9.72
C GLU A 30 23.81 2.14 -8.56
N TYR A 31 22.54 2.51 -8.75
CA TYR A 31 21.49 2.29 -7.74
C TYR A 31 20.56 1.17 -8.18
N LYS A 32 20.55 0.07 -7.40
CA LYS A 32 19.66 -1.07 -7.63
C LYS A 32 18.51 -1.05 -6.65
N ILE A 33 17.30 -0.94 -7.19
CA ILE A 33 16.09 -0.91 -6.37
C ILE A 33 15.81 -2.32 -5.85
N ILE A 34 15.53 -2.43 -4.55
CA ILE A 34 15.03 -3.65 -3.90
C ILE A 34 13.58 -3.41 -3.49
N ASP A 35 12.65 -4.14 -4.10
CA ASP A 35 11.23 -4.07 -3.79
C ASP A 35 10.91 -4.84 -2.50
N LEU A 36 10.84 -4.10 -1.40
CA LEU A 36 10.51 -4.67 -0.09
C LEU A 36 9.10 -5.27 -0.06
N SER A 37 8.16 -4.75 -0.87
CA SER A 37 6.77 -5.24 -0.88
C SER A 37 6.63 -6.62 -1.53
N LYS A 38 7.54 -6.96 -2.46
CA LYS A 38 7.61 -8.27 -3.11
C LYS A 38 8.52 -9.25 -2.39
N GLY A 39 9.11 -8.86 -1.26
CA GLY A 39 10.06 -9.69 -0.54
C GLY A 39 11.39 -9.90 -1.26
N GLU A 40 11.80 -9.01 -2.18
CA GLU A 40 13.08 -9.18 -2.91
C GLU A 40 14.29 -9.26 -1.95
N HIS A 41 14.23 -8.52 -0.85
CA HIS A 41 15.21 -8.56 0.25
C HIS A 41 15.25 -9.88 1.03
N LEU A 42 14.29 -10.78 0.81
CA LEU A 42 14.19 -12.11 1.44
C LEU A 42 14.60 -13.23 0.47
N THR A 43 14.89 -12.90 -0.79
CA THR A 43 15.31 -13.91 -1.78
C THR A 43 16.71 -14.41 -1.47
N ASP A 44 16.98 -15.70 -1.73
CA ASP A 44 18.30 -16.30 -1.51
C ASP A 44 19.41 -15.52 -2.23
N GLU A 45 19.13 -14.97 -3.42
CA GLU A 45 20.07 -14.15 -4.19
C GLU A 45 20.48 -12.88 -3.44
N TYR A 46 19.52 -12.16 -2.86
CA TYR A 46 19.81 -10.94 -2.10
C TYR A 46 20.39 -11.27 -0.72
N CYS A 47 19.86 -12.29 -0.04
CA CYS A 47 20.33 -12.73 1.27
C CYS A 47 21.78 -13.23 1.23
N ALA A 48 22.22 -13.80 0.10
CA ALA A 48 23.63 -14.13 -0.13
C ALA A 48 24.56 -12.90 -0.09
N LYS A 49 24.03 -11.70 -0.37
CA LYS A 49 24.75 -10.43 -0.22
C LYS A 49 24.57 -9.85 1.18
N ASN A 50 23.34 -9.80 1.68
CA ASN A 50 23.02 -9.27 3.00
C ASN A 50 22.17 -10.27 3.81
N PRO A 51 22.80 -11.07 4.69
CA PRO A 51 22.11 -12.09 5.48
C PRO A 51 21.22 -11.51 6.59
N GLN A 52 21.22 -10.20 6.82
CA GLN A 52 20.27 -9.55 7.74
C GLN A 52 18.93 -9.23 7.05
N HIS A 53 18.81 -9.45 5.74
CA HIS A 53 17.60 -9.21 4.96
C HIS A 53 17.16 -7.74 5.03
N THR A 54 18.11 -6.81 5.06
CA THR A 54 17.84 -5.38 5.17
C THR A 54 18.39 -4.60 3.97
N VAL A 55 18.00 -3.34 3.89
CA VAL A 55 18.61 -2.34 3.03
C VAL A 55 19.10 -1.20 3.92
N PRO A 56 20.19 -0.49 3.57
CA PRO A 56 21.00 -0.62 2.36
C PRO A 56 22.02 -1.78 2.37
N THR A 57 22.47 -2.14 1.16
CA THR A 57 23.68 -2.96 0.94
C THR A 57 24.55 -2.27 -0.12
N LEU A 58 25.85 -2.11 0.13
CA LEU A 58 26.83 -1.56 -0.81
C LEU A 58 27.69 -2.70 -1.38
N GLU A 59 27.91 -2.68 -2.69
CA GLU A 59 28.94 -3.47 -3.37
C GLU A 59 30.01 -2.52 -3.90
N ASP A 60 31.27 -2.80 -3.57
CA ASP A 60 32.44 -2.04 -4.01
C ASP A 60 33.49 -3.01 -4.59
N ASP A 61 33.59 -3.05 -5.92
CA ASP A 61 34.45 -3.99 -6.66
C ASP A 61 34.28 -5.44 -6.19
N GLY A 62 33.02 -5.87 -6.04
CA GLY A 62 32.64 -7.22 -5.60
C GLY A 62 32.69 -7.45 -4.09
N HIS A 63 33.17 -6.48 -3.29
CA HIS A 63 33.13 -6.56 -1.82
C HIS A 63 31.79 -6.02 -1.32
N ILE A 64 31.09 -6.82 -0.52
CA ILE A 64 29.77 -6.46 0.01
C ILE A 64 29.89 -5.92 1.44
N ILE A 65 29.20 -4.82 1.71
CA ILE A 65 29.06 -4.21 3.03
C ILE A 65 27.59 -3.88 3.24
N TRP A 66 27.02 -4.27 4.38
CA TRP A 66 25.67 -3.90 4.80
C TRP A 66 25.73 -3.18 6.16
N ASP A 67 24.60 -2.63 6.61
CA ASP A 67 24.48 -1.61 7.68
C ASP A 67 24.85 -0.19 7.21
N SER A 68 23.92 0.76 7.36
CA SER A 68 24.09 2.11 6.84
C SER A 68 25.23 2.88 7.50
N HIS A 69 25.43 2.71 8.81
CA HIS A 69 26.50 3.43 9.53
C HIS A 69 27.86 2.87 9.14
N ALA A 70 27.97 1.54 9.00
CA ALA A 70 29.17 0.89 8.50
C ALA A 70 29.50 1.30 7.06
N ILE A 71 28.49 1.33 6.18
CA ILE A 71 28.64 1.79 4.78
C ILE A 71 29.12 3.25 4.74
N MET A 72 28.50 4.16 5.50
CA MET A 72 28.88 5.58 5.51
C MET A 72 30.31 5.77 6.01
N ALA A 73 30.68 5.12 7.12
CA ALA A 73 32.04 5.17 7.65
C ALA A 73 33.06 4.58 6.67
N TYR A 74 32.75 3.46 6.01
CA TYR A 74 33.60 2.85 4.99
C TYR A 74 33.85 3.79 3.82
N LEU A 75 32.78 4.39 3.27
CA LEU A 75 32.87 5.31 2.14
C LEU A 75 33.75 6.51 2.47
N VAL A 76 33.56 7.12 3.64
CA VAL A 76 34.40 8.25 4.06
C VAL A 76 35.84 7.81 4.31
N ASN A 77 36.10 6.70 5.01
CA ASN A 77 37.47 6.26 5.25
C ASN A 77 38.23 5.85 3.97
N LYS A 78 37.53 5.30 2.96
CA LYS A 78 38.16 4.84 1.71
C LYS A 78 38.30 5.96 0.66
N TYR A 79 37.29 6.82 0.54
CA TYR A 79 37.19 7.81 -0.54
C TYR A 79 37.20 9.26 -0.07
N GLY A 80 37.11 9.50 1.24
CA GLY A 80 37.21 10.83 1.84
C GLY A 80 38.59 11.45 1.62
N LYS A 81 38.61 12.78 1.60
CA LYS A 81 39.85 13.55 1.53
C LYS A 81 40.56 13.50 2.88
N GLU A 82 41.88 13.68 2.91
CA GLU A 82 42.67 13.59 4.15
C GLU A 82 42.18 14.53 5.27
N ASN A 83 41.59 15.66 4.90
CA ASN A 83 41.00 16.66 5.80
C ASN A 83 39.46 16.73 5.72
N ASP A 84 38.78 15.66 5.31
CA ASP A 84 37.32 15.66 5.34
C ASP A 84 36.80 15.80 6.78
N SER A 85 35.67 16.49 6.91
CA SER A 85 34.99 16.67 8.19
C SER A 85 33.92 15.63 8.45
N LEU A 86 33.62 14.75 7.48
CA LEU A 86 32.47 13.86 7.51
C LEU A 86 32.64 12.76 8.55
N TYR A 87 33.88 12.23 8.68
CA TYR A 87 34.23 11.26 9.71
C TYR A 87 35.65 11.50 10.27
N PRO A 88 35.82 12.50 11.18
CA PRO A 88 37.11 13.00 11.61
C PRO A 88 38.05 11.91 12.18
N LYS A 89 39.36 12.04 11.99
CA LYS A 89 40.37 11.12 12.58
C LYS A 89 40.72 11.44 14.04
N ASP A 90 40.45 12.67 14.49
CA ASP A 90 40.60 13.06 15.88
C ASP A 90 39.70 12.19 16.76
N LEU A 91 40.29 11.55 17.77
CA LEU A 91 39.62 10.51 18.56
C LEU A 91 38.38 11.04 19.28
N LEU A 92 38.45 12.26 19.82
CA LEU A 92 37.33 12.84 20.57
C LEU A 92 36.20 13.26 19.63
N LYS A 93 36.52 13.92 18.51
CA LYS A 93 35.53 14.30 17.50
C LYS A 93 34.86 13.07 16.89
N ARG A 94 35.63 12.02 16.58
CA ARG A 94 35.09 10.75 16.07
C ARG A 94 34.14 10.11 17.07
N ALA A 95 34.52 10.04 18.35
CA ALA A 95 33.67 9.47 19.40
C ALA A 95 32.34 10.23 19.53
N ILE A 96 32.31 11.54 19.30
CA ILE A 96 31.07 12.32 19.28
C ILE A 96 30.21 11.95 18.07
N VAL A 97 30.79 11.80 16.88
CA VAL A 97 30.07 11.33 15.68
C VAL A 97 29.48 9.94 15.91
N ASP A 98 30.28 8.99 16.40
CA ASP A 98 29.83 7.64 16.71
C ASP A 98 28.72 7.64 17.77
N GLN A 99 28.84 8.47 18.81
CA GLN A 99 27.79 8.65 19.81
C GLN A 99 26.47 9.10 19.19
N ARG A 100 26.51 10.00 18.19
CA ARG A 100 25.30 10.47 17.47
C ARG A 100 24.74 9.42 16.52
N LEU A 101 25.59 8.63 15.87
CA LEU A 101 25.15 7.48 15.06
C LEU A 101 24.45 6.43 15.92
N HIS A 102 25.02 6.05 17.06
CA HIS A 102 24.37 5.11 17.99
C HIS A 102 23.08 5.68 18.60
N PHE A 103 23.03 6.98 18.87
CA PHE A 103 21.80 7.65 19.27
C PHE A 103 20.73 7.56 18.18
N GLU A 104 21.11 7.78 16.92
CA GLU A 104 20.22 7.68 15.78
C GLU A 104 19.65 6.26 15.65
N SER A 105 20.49 5.22 15.58
CA SER A 105 19.99 3.84 15.41
C SER A 105 19.19 3.35 16.61
N GLY A 106 19.67 3.57 17.83
CA GLY A 106 19.03 3.03 19.03
C GLY A 106 17.82 3.81 19.52
N VAL A 107 17.82 5.15 19.40
CA VAL A 107 16.80 6.01 19.99
C VAL A 107 15.85 6.59 18.94
N ILE A 108 16.39 7.11 17.84
CA ILE A 108 15.55 7.77 16.83
C ILE A 108 14.91 6.73 15.91
N PHE A 109 15.72 5.91 15.24
CA PHE A 109 15.26 4.91 14.29
C PHE A 109 14.53 3.79 15.02
N GLU A 110 15.18 2.99 15.86
CA GLU A 110 14.50 1.87 16.53
C GLU A 110 13.45 2.36 17.55
N GLY A 111 13.83 3.31 18.42
CA GLY A 111 12.99 3.78 19.53
C GLY A 111 11.73 4.54 19.12
N ALA A 112 11.76 5.31 18.02
CA ALA A 112 10.62 6.09 17.55
C ALA A 112 10.16 5.69 16.15
N LEU A 113 10.99 5.85 15.12
CA LEU A 113 10.54 5.69 13.74
C LEU A 113 10.10 4.26 13.44
N ARG A 114 10.92 3.25 13.75
CA ARG A 114 10.62 1.84 13.54
C ARG A 114 9.48 1.40 14.45
N SER A 115 9.41 1.88 15.67
CA SER A 115 8.26 1.65 16.55
C SER A 115 6.94 2.11 15.91
N ILE A 116 6.91 3.27 15.25
CA ILE A 116 5.72 3.81 14.57
C ILE A 116 5.49 3.15 13.21
N THR A 117 6.53 3.01 12.39
CA THR A 117 6.42 2.45 11.05
C THR A 117 6.23 0.94 11.05
N SER A 118 6.77 0.19 12.02
CA SER A 118 6.37 -1.19 12.31
C SER A 118 4.89 -1.24 12.68
N GLN A 119 4.40 -0.34 13.53
CA GLN A 119 2.99 -0.28 13.87
C GLN A 119 2.12 0.00 12.62
N ILE A 120 2.54 0.90 11.74
CA ILE A 120 1.77 1.28 10.54
C ILE A 120 1.88 0.23 9.43
N PHE A 121 3.08 -0.22 9.07
CA PHE A 121 3.31 -1.10 7.91
C PHE A 121 3.26 -2.59 8.24
N SER A 122 3.68 -2.99 9.45
CA SER A 122 3.60 -4.39 9.90
C SER A 122 2.37 -4.63 10.79
N GLY A 123 2.00 -3.64 11.61
CA GLY A 123 0.84 -3.71 12.50
C GLY A 123 -0.47 -3.23 11.87
N ASN A 124 -0.44 -2.54 10.72
CA ASN A 124 -1.58 -1.88 10.07
C ASN A 124 -2.40 -0.99 11.02
N ASP A 125 -1.74 -0.39 12.02
CA ASP A 125 -2.33 0.48 13.02
C ASP A 125 -1.83 1.92 12.82
N THR A 126 -2.68 2.76 12.22
CA THR A 126 -2.37 4.17 11.98
C THR A 126 -2.67 5.07 13.18
N ASN A 127 -3.19 4.51 14.29
CA ASN A 127 -3.45 5.29 15.50
C ASN A 127 -2.16 5.39 16.32
N ILE A 128 -1.42 6.48 16.13
CA ILE A 128 -0.14 6.68 16.81
C ILE A 128 -0.40 7.07 18.28
N PRO A 129 -0.07 6.22 19.27
CA PRO A 129 -0.35 6.52 20.66
C PRO A 129 0.41 7.77 21.11
N ARG A 130 -0.17 8.52 22.04
CA ARG A 130 0.47 9.72 22.59
C ARG A 130 1.88 9.44 23.13
N SER A 131 2.14 8.25 23.68
CA SER A 131 3.47 7.86 24.14
C SER A 131 4.53 7.79 23.03
N LYS A 132 4.16 7.39 21.81
CA LYS A 132 5.07 7.40 20.65
C LYS A 132 5.25 8.82 20.10
N ILE A 133 4.20 9.62 20.17
CA ILE A 133 4.27 11.06 19.87
C ILE A 133 5.23 11.75 20.86
N ASP A 134 5.10 11.48 22.15
CA ASP A 134 5.97 12.02 23.19
C ASP A 134 7.41 11.51 23.05
N ALA A 135 7.63 10.31 22.51
CA ALA A 135 8.96 9.81 22.19
C ALA A 135 9.64 10.64 21.08
N ILE A 136 8.90 11.01 20.03
CA ILE A 136 9.39 11.95 19.00
C ILE A 136 9.71 13.31 19.63
N LEU A 137 8.81 13.85 20.46
CA LEU A 137 9.03 15.15 21.11
C LEU A 137 10.27 15.13 22.02
N LYS A 138 10.51 14.02 22.74
CA LYS A 138 11.74 13.83 23.53
C LYS A 138 13.00 13.77 22.67
N ILE A 139 12.92 13.18 21.47
CA ILE A 139 14.02 13.22 20.50
C ILE A 139 14.27 14.67 20.07
N TYR A 140 13.23 15.44 19.76
CA TYR A 140 13.38 16.86 19.42
C TYR A 140 13.98 17.66 20.57
N ASP A 141 13.57 17.40 21.82
CA ASP A 141 14.19 18.02 23.01
C ASP A 141 15.71 17.70 23.09
N LEU A 142 16.11 16.45 22.82
CA LEU A 142 17.52 16.04 22.84
C LEU A 142 18.33 16.64 21.67
N LEU A 143 17.77 16.67 20.47
CA LEU A 143 18.43 17.28 19.31
C LEU A 143 18.61 18.78 19.50
N GLU A 144 17.63 19.48 20.10
CA GLU A 144 17.74 20.89 20.48
C GLU A 144 18.92 21.12 21.45
N VAL A 145 19.13 20.19 22.40
CA VAL A 145 20.29 20.23 23.31
C VAL A 145 21.61 20.01 22.56
N PHE A 146 21.68 19.02 21.66
CA PHE A 146 22.89 18.76 20.89
C PHE A 146 23.29 19.95 20.00
N LEU A 147 22.31 20.67 19.48
CA LEU A 147 22.48 21.84 18.61
C LEU A 147 22.63 23.17 19.39
N LYS A 148 22.64 23.13 20.73
CA LYS A 148 22.77 24.33 21.56
C LYS A 148 24.12 25.03 21.39
N SER A 149 25.18 24.23 21.23
CA SER A 149 26.57 24.70 21.26
C SER A 149 27.25 24.67 19.88
N ALA A 150 26.59 24.13 18.86
CA ALA A 150 27.18 23.93 17.54
C ALA A 150 26.11 23.90 16.43
N PRO A 151 26.46 24.27 15.18
CA PRO A 151 25.51 24.26 14.07
C PRO A 151 25.07 22.85 13.64
N TYR A 152 25.91 21.83 13.83
CA TYR A 152 25.63 20.43 13.45
C TYR A 152 25.61 19.52 14.68
N VAL A 153 24.97 18.36 14.58
CA VAL A 153 24.68 17.49 15.74
C VAL A 153 25.94 16.94 16.43
N ALA A 154 27.06 16.90 15.71
CA ALA A 154 28.35 16.42 16.18
C ALA A 154 29.44 17.52 16.23
N GLY A 155 29.13 18.79 15.93
CA GLY A 155 30.10 19.88 16.03
C GLY A 155 29.93 20.99 15.00
N LEU A 156 31.06 21.60 14.62
CA LEU A 156 31.08 22.79 13.76
C LEU A 156 30.87 22.50 12.27
N ASN A 157 31.12 21.27 11.84
CA ASN A 157 31.02 20.85 10.45
C ASN A 157 29.99 19.72 10.32
N VAL A 158 29.42 19.57 9.12
CA VAL A 158 28.54 18.45 8.78
C VAL A 158 29.31 17.13 8.85
N THR A 159 28.63 16.09 9.37
CA THR A 159 29.17 14.75 9.54
C THR A 159 28.21 13.68 9.04
N ILE A 160 28.66 12.44 8.93
CA ILE A 160 27.77 11.30 8.62
C ILE A 160 26.67 11.12 9.68
N ALA A 161 26.85 11.64 10.91
CA ALA A 161 25.79 11.66 11.91
C ALA A 161 24.64 12.60 11.53
N ASP A 162 24.94 13.76 10.92
CA ASP A 162 23.90 14.67 10.43
C ASP A 162 23.10 14.03 9.29
N PHE A 163 23.77 13.33 8.37
CA PHE A 163 23.09 12.59 7.28
C PHE A 163 22.19 11.48 7.81
N SER A 164 22.65 10.70 8.79
CA SER A 164 21.82 9.66 9.40
C SER A 164 20.60 10.27 10.09
N ILE A 165 20.83 11.24 10.99
CA ILE A 165 19.78 11.83 11.82
C ILE A 165 18.77 12.58 10.95
N VAL A 166 19.21 13.38 9.97
CA VAL A 166 18.29 14.14 9.13
C VAL A 166 17.39 13.22 8.33
N SER A 167 17.91 12.10 7.81
CA SER A 167 17.09 11.17 7.03
C SER A 167 15.90 10.64 7.83
N THR A 168 16.14 10.28 9.09
CA THR A 168 15.12 9.75 10.01
C THR A 168 14.21 10.88 10.52
N VAL A 169 14.76 12.06 10.87
CA VAL A 169 13.97 13.23 11.31
C VAL A 169 13.00 13.68 10.23
N THR A 170 13.43 13.79 8.96
CA THR A 170 12.54 14.16 7.85
C THR A 170 11.37 13.18 7.70
N THR A 171 11.56 11.90 8.02
CA THR A 171 10.46 10.92 8.04
C THR A 171 9.54 11.10 9.24
N LEU A 172 10.08 11.47 10.40
CA LEU A 172 9.28 11.73 11.60
C LEU A 172 8.37 12.95 11.45
N LEU A 173 8.69 13.89 10.55
CA LEU A 173 7.81 15.01 10.21
C LEU A 173 6.45 14.56 9.65
N ALA A 174 6.37 13.37 9.05
CA ALA A 174 5.08 12.79 8.63
C ALA A 174 4.14 12.48 9.81
N PHE A 175 4.64 12.52 11.05
CA PHE A 175 3.87 12.26 12.27
C PHE A 175 3.74 13.49 13.16
N ILE A 176 4.82 14.27 13.31
CA ILE A 176 4.83 15.49 14.13
C ILE A 176 5.78 16.53 13.53
N ASP A 177 5.23 17.70 13.23
CA ASP A 177 5.99 18.87 12.85
C ASP A 177 6.88 19.41 13.99
N ILE A 178 8.02 19.99 13.60
CA ILE A 178 8.88 20.70 14.55
C ILE A 178 8.24 22.05 14.86
N ASP A 179 7.82 22.27 16.11
CA ASP A 179 7.43 23.59 16.59
C ASP A 179 8.64 24.52 16.62
N VAL A 180 8.70 25.46 15.68
CA VAL A 180 9.81 26.40 15.51
C VAL A 180 10.05 27.30 16.71
N ASN A 181 9.02 27.56 17.52
CA ASN A 181 9.15 28.40 18.71
C ASN A 181 9.75 27.60 19.88
N LYS A 182 9.43 26.31 19.95
CA LYS A 182 9.97 25.40 20.97
C LYS A 182 11.36 24.87 20.61
N TYR A 183 11.61 24.62 19.34
CA TYR A 183 12.83 23.97 18.81
C TYR A 183 13.55 24.82 17.75
N PRO A 184 13.96 26.06 18.07
CA PRO A 184 14.56 26.96 17.09
C PRO A 184 15.91 26.47 16.55
N LYS A 185 16.73 25.77 17.35
CA LYS A 185 18.03 25.25 16.88
C LYS A 185 17.86 24.06 15.96
N LEU A 186 16.98 23.12 16.32
CA LEU A 186 16.61 21.99 15.47
C LEU A 186 16.02 22.45 14.14
N SER A 187 15.11 23.42 14.18
CA SER A 187 14.52 24.00 12.95
C SER A 187 15.57 24.65 12.07
N THR A 188 16.51 25.39 12.66
CA THR A 188 17.62 26.02 11.92
C THR A 188 18.57 24.98 11.33
N TRP A 189 18.84 23.90 12.06
CA TRP A 189 19.65 22.79 11.57
C TRP A 189 18.98 22.06 10.41
N LEU A 190 17.69 21.75 10.52
CA LEU A 190 16.94 21.09 9.45
C LEU A 190 17.00 21.93 8.16
N LYS A 191 16.73 23.24 8.24
CA LYS A 191 16.86 24.16 7.08
C LYS A 191 18.25 24.17 6.47
N ARG A 192 19.30 24.06 7.30
CA ARG A 192 20.68 23.99 6.81
C ARG A 192 20.93 22.67 6.07
N MET A 193 20.42 21.56 6.59
CA MET A 193 20.51 20.27 5.91
C MET A 193 19.73 20.27 4.59
N GLU A 194 18.53 20.88 4.57
CA GLU A 194 17.71 21.07 3.37
C GLU A 194 18.39 21.90 2.28
N SER A 195 19.24 22.86 2.67
CA SER A 195 20.02 23.66 1.72
C SER A 195 21.21 22.95 1.08
N LEU A 196 21.51 21.69 1.47
CA LEU A 196 22.59 20.94 0.82
C LEU A 196 22.20 20.63 -0.64
N PRO A 197 23.09 20.84 -1.63
CA PRO A 197 22.73 20.74 -3.05
C PRO A 197 22.10 19.41 -3.47
N HIS A 198 22.46 18.32 -2.80
CA HIS A 198 21.99 16.97 -3.11
C HIS A 198 20.81 16.51 -2.22
N TYR A 199 20.39 17.31 -1.22
CA TYR A 199 19.41 16.87 -0.22
C TYR A 199 18.06 16.48 -0.80
N HIS A 200 17.49 17.26 -1.72
CA HIS A 200 16.19 16.94 -2.30
C HIS A 200 16.24 15.65 -3.15
N GLU A 201 17.33 15.44 -3.90
CA GLU A 201 17.56 14.24 -4.71
C GLU A 201 17.65 12.98 -3.83
N THR A 202 18.41 13.05 -2.73
CA THR A 202 18.76 11.87 -1.92
C THR A 202 17.88 11.66 -0.70
N ASN A 203 17.32 12.72 -0.12
CA ASN A 203 16.56 12.67 1.13
C ASN A 203 15.11 13.12 1.00
N GLY A 204 14.86 14.22 0.27
CA GLY A 204 13.53 14.83 0.13
C GLY A 204 12.51 13.92 -0.56
N SER A 205 12.91 13.23 -1.63
CA SER A 205 11.99 12.42 -2.45
C SER A 205 11.37 11.18 -1.75
N GLY A 206 12.03 10.65 -0.72
CA GLY A 206 11.61 9.44 -0.01
C GLY A 206 10.49 9.63 1.02
N ALA A 207 10.44 10.80 1.66
CA ALA A 207 9.46 11.13 2.70
C ALA A 207 8.10 11.60 2.12
N LEU A 208 8.06 11.99 0.84
CA LEU A 208 7.03 12.85 0.26
C LEU A 208 6.13 12.18 -0.79
N ARG A 209 5.91 10.85 -0.70
CA ARG A 209 5.29 10.01 -1.75
C ARG A 209 3.81 10.27 -2.09
N PHE A 210 3.24 11.43 -1.76
CA PHE A 210 1.91 11.85 -2.25
C PHE A 210 1.92 12.41 -3.67
N VAL A 211 3.07 12.92 -4.15
CA VAL A 211 3.16 13.56 -5.48
C VAL A 211 3.15 12.54 -6.63
N ASN A 212 3.73 11.34 -6.42
CA ASN A 212 3.76 10.28 -7.43
C ASN A 212 2.40 9.58 -7.63
N ALA A 213 1.39 9.85 -6.78
CA ALA A 213 0.02 9.37 -6.95
C ALA A 213 -0.84 10.33 -7.81
N SER A 214 -0.46 11.61 -7.90
CA SER A 214 -1.24 12.65 -8.58
C SER A 214 -1.31 12.41 -10.10
N PRO A 215 -2.49 12.16 -10.69
CA PRO A 215 -2.62 11.99 -12.14
C PRO A 215 -2.05 13.17 -12.95
N PRO A 216 -2.31 14.45 -12.61
CA PRO A 216 -1.71 15.60 -13.28
C PRO A 216 -0.17 15.59 -13.33
N VAL A 217 0.48 15.16 -12.25
CA VAL A 217 1.94 15.03 -12.19
C VAL A 217 2.40 13.89 -13.10
N ARG A 218 1.74 12.73 -13.03
CA ARG A 218 2.07 11.55 -13.87
C ARG A 218 1.96 11.87 -15.36
N ALA A 219 0.98 12.68 -15.76
CA ALA A 219 0.84 13.15 -17.14
C ALA A 219 2.04 14.00 -17.61
N CYS A 220 2.50 14.93 -16.77
CA CYS A 220 3.69 15.75 -17.07
C CYS A 220 4.97 14.90 -17.12
N LEU A 221 5.12 13.94 -16.20
CA LEU A 221 6.27 13.01 -16.19
C LEU A 221 6.31 12.13 -17.44
N MET A 222 5.16 11.62 -17.90
CA MET A 222 5.08 10.89 -19.18
C MET A 222 5.51 11.79 -20.34
N THR A 223 5.12 13.06 -20.34
CA THR A 223 5.48 14.01 -21.40
C THR A 223 6.97 14.32 -21.40
N LEU A 224 7.57 14.60 -20.23
CA LEU A 224 9.01 14.82 -20.09
C LEU A 224 9.83 13.62 -20.59
N LYS A 225 9.43 12.40 -20.22
CA LYS A 225 10.09 11.16 -20.65
C LYS A 225 9.88 10.87 -22.14
N ALA A 226 8.69 11.15 -22.69
CA ALA A 226 8.42 11.00 -24.12
C ALA A 226 9.30 11.91 -24.99
N LEU A 227 9.63 13.10 -24.46
CA LEU A 227 10.48 14.08 -25.13
C LEU A 227 11.98 13.91 -24.83
N ASP A 228 12.35 12.97 -23.95
CA ASP A 228 13.72 12.74 -23.50
C ASP A 228 14.38 14.01 -22.92
N ILE A 229 13.60 14.79 -22.17
CA ILE A 229 14.06 16.03 -21.54
C ILE A 229 14.70 15.69 -20.19
N PRO A 230 15.94 16.13 -19.90
CA PRO A 230 16.49 16.05 -18.56
C PRO A 230 15.78 17.06 -17.65
N PHE A 231 15.35 16.63 -16.46
CA PHE A 231 14.67 17.50 -15.50
C PHE A 231 15.11 17.21 -14.07
N GLU A 232 15.08 18.23 -13.24
CA GLU A 232 15.14 18.08 -11.79
C GLU A 232 13.71 17.86 -11.26
N TYR A 233 13.48 16.77 -10.54
CA TYR A 233 12.18 16.48 -9.94
C TYR A 233 12.15 16.90 -8.48
N LYS A 234 11.43 17.98 -8.18
CA LYS A 234 11.18 18.43 -6.81
C LYS A 234 9.83 17.90 -6.32
N ILE A 235 9.87 17.19 -5.20
CA ILE A 235 8.67 16.65 -4.56
C ILE A 235 8.11 17.68 -3.58
N VAL A 236 6.80 17.92 -3.66
CA VAL A 236 6.02 18.83 -2.81
C VAL A 236 5.16 18.02 -1.83
N ASP A 237 5.29 18.21 -0.53
CA ASP A 237 4.45 17.53 0.47
C ASP A 237 2.99 17.95 0.37
N LEU A 238 2.14 17.02 -0.06
CA LEU A 238 0.70 17.26 -0.04
C LEU A 238 0.07 16.97 1.33
N LEU A 239 0.67 16.09 2.15
CA LEU A 239 0.16 15.81 3.49
C LEU A 239 0.51 16.92 4.47
N ASN A 240 1.78 17.33 4.48
CA ASN A 240 2.26 18.41 5.34
C ASN A 240 1.98 19.80 4.75
N LYS A 241 1.12 19.87 3.73
CA LYS A 241 0.61 21.13 3.18
C LYS A 241 1.71 22.06 2.64
N GLU A 242 2.84 21.51 2.16
CA GLU A 242 3.92 22.30 1.53
C GLU A 242 3.40 23.10 0.33
N HIS A 243 2.45 22.53 -0.42
CA HIS A 243 1.74 23.22 -1.49
C HIS A 243 0.95 24.47 -1.06
N LEU A 244 0.74 24.67 0.25
CA LEU A 244 0.13 25.86 0.86
C LEU A 244 1.15 26.79 1.52
N SER A 245 2.45 26.46 1.46
CA SER A 245 3.51 27.32 2.01
C SER A 245 3.67 28.58 1.16
N GLU A 246 4.04 29.70 1.80
CA GLU A 246 4.26 30.97 1.11
C GLU A 246 5.28 30.86 -0.03
N GLU A 247 6.35 30.08 0.17
CA GLU A 247 7.37 29.85 -0.85
C GLU A 247 6.82 29.10 -2.08
N TYR A 248 6.02 28.06 -1.86
CA TYR A 248 5.42 27.31 -2.97
C TYR A 248 4.34 28.15 -3.67
N CYS A 249 3.51 28.84 -2.91
CA CYS A 249 2.45 29.70 -3.42
C CYS A 249 3.00 30.87 -4.25
N ALA A 250 4.21 31.35 -3.97
CA ALA A 250 4.90 32.33 -4.80
C ALA A 250 5.24 31.79 -6.20
N LYS A 251 5.46 30.49 -6.34
CA LYS A 251 5.72 29.79 -7.62
C LYS A 251 4.42 29.35 -8.30
N ASN A 252 3.44 28.91 -7.51
CA ASN A 252 2.13 28.46 -7.97
C ASN A 252 1.03 29.00 -7.02
N PRO A 253 0.40 30.15 -7.34
CA PRO A 253 -0.62 30.77 -6.50
C PRO A 253 -1.94 29.98 -6.45
N GLN A 254 -2.08 28.93 -7.25
CA GLN A 254 -3.21 28.01 -7.20
C GLN A 254 -3.01 26.88 -6.19
N HIS A 255 -1.82 26.79 -5.57
CA HIS A 255 -1.51 25.85 -4.50
C HIS A 255 -1.68 24.39 -4.93
N THR A 256 -1.36 24.08 -6.18
CA THR A 256 -1.57 22.74 -6.78
C THR A 256 -0.26 22.15 -7.27
N VAL A 257 -0.24 20.86 -7.56
CA VAL A 257 0.83 20.20 -8.31
C VAL A 257 0.26 19.65 -9.61
N PRO A 258 1.04 19.59 -10.71
CA PRO A 258 2.45 19.98 -10.84
C PRO A 258 2.68 21.49 -11.04
N THR A 259 3.93 21.90 -10.83
CA THR A 259 4.48 23.22 -11.22
C THR A 259 5.79 22.97 -11.96
N LEU A 260 5.95 23.56 -13.15
CA LEU A 260 7.19 23.56 -13.93
C LEU A 260 7.93 24.88 -13.69
N GLU A 261 9.22 24.80 -13.43
CA GLU A 261 10.16 25.92 -13.48
C GLU A 261 11.04 25.76 -14.72
N ASP A 262 11.10 26.77 -15.58
CA ASP A 262 11.91 26.79 -16.80
C ASP A 262 12.55 28.18 -16.98
N ASP A 263 13.89 28.24 -16.90
CA ASP A 263 14.67 29.49 -16.95
C ASP A 263 14.16 30.58 -15.97
N GLY A 264 13.78 30.17 -14.75
CA GLY A 264 13.24 31.08 -13.72
C GLY A 264 11.79 31.51 -13.92
N ASN A 265 11.11 30.98 -14.94
CA ASN A 265 9.67 31.19 -15.17
C ASN A 265 8.88 30.00 -14.64
N PHE A 266 7.73 30.28 -14.02
CA PHE A 266 6.87 29.25 -13.46
C PHE A 266 5.61 29.06 -14.30
N ILE A 267 5.30 27.79 -14.62
CA ILE A 267 4.07 27.38 -15.28
C ILE A 267 3.40 26.35 -14.39
N TRP A 268 2.14 26.56 -14.04
CA TRP A 268 1.29 25.59 -13.36
C TRP A 268 0.08 25.26 -14.24
N ASP A 269 -0.63 24.19 -13.88
CA ASP A 269 -1.59 23.44 -14.73
C ASP A 269 -0.90 22.41 -15.64
N SER A 270 -1.27 21.14 -15.46
CA SER A 270 -0.64 20.03 -16.18
C SER A 270 -0.83 20.11 -17.69
N HIS A 271 -1.98 20.57 -18.16
CA HIS A 271 -2.28 20.64 -19.59
C HIS A 271 -1.46 21.75 -20.24
N ALA A 272 -1.35 22.90 -19.58
CA ALA A 272 -0.49 23.99 -20.00
C ALA A 272 1.00 23.59 -20.02
N ILE A 273 1.47 22.91 -18.97
CA ILE A 273 2.84 22.38 -18.88
C ILE A 273 3.13 21.42 -20.03
N MET A 274 2.25 20.43 -20.27
CA MET A 274 2.45 19.45 -21.36
C MET A 274 2.49 20.11 -22.74
N ALA A 275 1.56 21.04 -23.01
CA ALA A 275 1.53 21.77 -24.28
C ALA A 275 2.78 22.64 -24.48
N TYR A 276 3.25 23.31 -23.41
CA TYR A 276 4.47 24.10 -23.41
C TYR A 276 5.71 23.24 -23.69
N LEU A 277 5.88 22.13 -22.96
CA LEU A 277 7.02 21.22 -23.12
C LEU A 277 7.11 20.68 -24.54
N VAL A 278 6.00 20.20 -25.11
CA VAL A 278 5.98 19.73 -26.50
C VAL A 278 6.27 20.87 -27.48
N SER A 279 5.73 22.06 -27.24
CA SER A 279 5.93 23.20 -28.16
C SER A 279 7.35 23.75 -28.14
N LYS A 280 8.03 23.74 -26.98
CA LYS A 280 9.41 24.24 -26.82
C LYS A 280 10.46 23.19 -27.18
N TYR A 281 10.27 21.94 -26.78
CA TYR A 281 11.29 20.90 -26.82
C TYR A 281 10.97 19.73 -27.78
N GLY A 282 9.77 19.68 -28.35
CA GLY A 282 9.37 18.67 -29.33
C GLY A 282 10.25 18.69 -30.59
N LYS A 283 10.73 17.51 -30.99
CA LYS A 283 11.45 17.34 -32.28
C LYS A 283 10.54 17.57 -33.48
N ASP A 284 9.26 17.27 -33.31
CA ASP A 284 8.17 17.47 -34.24
C ASP A 284 6.89 17.86 -33.48
N ASP A 285 5.77 18.01 -34.20
CA ASP A 285 4.48 18.33 -33.62
C ASP A 285 3.60 17.08 -33.37
N ALA A 286 4.17 15.87 -33.35
CA ALA A 286 3.39 14.63 -33.25
C ALA A 286 2.55 14.56 -31.97
N PHE A 287 3.13 14.97 -30.83
CA PHE A 287 2.42 14.95 -29.55
C PHE A 287 1.43 16.11 -29.37
N TYR A 288 1.60 17.21 -30.10
CA TYR A 288 0.74 18.39 -30.06
C TYR A 288 0.70 19.14 -31.41
N PRO A 289 -0.13 18.65 -32.36
CA PRO A 289 -0.10 19.08 -33.77
C PRO A 289 -0.23 20.59 -33.97
N LYS A 290 0.41 21.15 -34.99
CA LYS A 290 0.24 22.55 -35.41
C LYS A 290 -0.98 22.74 -36.32
N ASP A 291 -1.42 21.68 -37.00
CA ASP A 291 -2.69 21.68 -37.74
C ASP A 291 -3.84 22.04 -36.80
N LEU A 292 -4.58 23.08 -37.16
CA LEU A 292 -5.56 23.69 -36.25
C LEU A 292 -6.69 22.73 -35.89
N LEU A 293 -7.14 21.90 -36.84
CA LEU A 293 -8.23 20.96 -36.58
C LEU A 293 -7.77 19.80 -35.69
N LYS A 294 -6.59 19.22 -35.98
CA LYS A 294 -6.01 18.16 -35.14
C LYS A 294 -5.70 18.66 -33.73
N ARG A 295 -5.15 19.88 -33.60
CA ARG A 295 -4.90 20.53 -32.30
C ARG A 295 -6.20 20.72 -31.53
N ALA A 296 -7.24 21.24 -32.17
CA ALA A 296 -8.54 21.43 -31.53
C ALA A 296 -9.13 20.12 -31.00
N VAL A 297 -8.90 18.98 -31.68
CA VAL A 297 -9.29 17.66 -31.16
C VAL A 297 -8.47 17.26 -29.93
N VAL A 298 -7.16 17.50 -29.92
CA VAL A 298 -6.31 17.27 -28.73
C VAL A 298 -6.78 18.14 -27.57
N ASP A 299 -6.96 19.44 -27.78
CA ASP A 299 -7.43 20.38 -26.76
C ASP A 299 -8.83 19.99 -26.23
N GLN A 300 -9.74 19.55 -27.11
CA GLN A 300 -11.04 19.04 -26.71
C GLN A 300 -10.92 17.86 -25.73
N ARG A 301 -9.96 16.95 -25.94
CA ARG A 301 -9.71 15.80 -25.05
C ARG A 301 -9.08 16.24 -23.73
N LEU A 302 -8.16 17.20 -23.76
CA LEU A 302 -7.55 17.78 -22.56
C LEU A 302 -8.60 18.48 -21.69
N HIS A 303 -9.49 19.28 -22.29
CA HIS A 303 -10.60 19.93 -21.58
C HIS A 303 -11.66 18.95 -21.06
N PHE A 304 -11.94 17.89 -21.82
CA PHE A 304 -12.78 16.80 -21.32
C PHE A 304 -12.14 16.11 -20.11
N GLU A 305 -10.84 15.84 -20.18
CA GLU A 305 -10.11 15.21 -19.08
C GLU A 305 -10.14 16.10 -17.83
N SER A 306 -9.83 17.39 -17.93
CA SER A 306 -9.83 18.28 -16.78
C SER A 306 -11.23 18.49 -16.18
N GLY A 307 -12.22 18.85 -17.02
CA GLY A 307 -13.54 19.26 -16.57
C GLY A 307 -14.47 18.10 -16.21
N VAL A 308 -14.43 17.00 -16.96
CA VAL A 308 -15.35 15.87 -16.80
C VAL A 308 -14.70 14.74 -16.04
N MET A 309 -13.51 14.31 -16.47
CA MET A 309 -12.89 13.10 -15.96
C MET A 309 -12.21 13.29 -14.61
N PHE A 310 -11.30 14.27 -14.51
CA PHE A 310 -10.56 14.56 -13.31
C PHE A 310 -11.45 15.23 -12.28
N GLN A 311 -12.11 16.35 -12.59
CA GLN A 311 -12.98 17.02 -11.63
C GLN A 311 -14.23 16.20 -11.33
N GLY A 312 -14.98 15.83 -12.38
CA GLY A 312 -16.27 15.13 -12.25
C GLY A 312 -16.14 13.71 -11.71
N GLY A 313 -15.23 12.92 -12.28
CA GLY A 313 -15.04 11.49 -11.97
C GLY A 313 -14.10 11.20 -10.81
N LEU A 314 -12.91 11.82 -10.76
CA LEU A 314 -11.87 11.42 -9.79
C LEU A 314 -11.81 12.31 -8.54
N ARG A 315 -11.69 13.64 -8.69
CA ARG A 315 -11.49 14.60 -7.61
C ARG A 315 -12.72 14.69 -6.70
N ASN A 316 -13.91 14.65 -7.28
CA ASN A 316 -15.16 14.59 -6.53
C ASN A 316 -15.32 13.35 -5.63
N ILE A 317 -14.56 12.29 -5.89
CA ILE A 317 -14.54 11.08 -5.06
C ILE A 317 -13.37 11.16 -4.09
N THR A 318 -12.16 11.35 -4.62
CA THR A 318 -10.91 11.33 -3.86
C THR A 318 -10.79 12.50 -2.88
N ALA A 319 -11.29 13.69 -3.21
CA ALA A 319 -11.13 14.85 -2.34
C ALA A 319 -11.93 14.72 -1.03
N PRO A 320 -13.23 14.34 -1.08
CA PRO A 320 -13.96 13.95 0.11
C PRO A 320 -13.30 12.82 0.92
N LEU A 321 -12.87 11.75 0.24
CA LEU A 321 -12.27 10.58 0.88
C LEU A 321 -10.98 10.89 1.64
N PHE A 322 -10.07 11.66 1.03
CA PHE A 322 -8.73 11.90 1.59
C PHE A 322 -8.61 13.17 2.42
N PHE A 323 -9.46 14.17 2.21
CA PHE A 323 -9.30 15.49 2.86
C PHE A 323 -10.50 15.93 3.68
N LYS A 324 -11.64 15.22 3.62
CA LYS A 324 -12.86 15.55 4.37
C LYS A 324 -13.37 14.41 5.25
N ASN A 325 -12.61 13.33 5.38
CA ASN A 325 -12.98 12.13 6.13
C ASN A 325 -14.34 11.53 5.72
N GLU A 326 -14.80 11.81 4.49
CA GLU A 326 -15.99 11.15 3.96
C GLU A 326 -15.63 9.69 3.63
N THR A 327 -16.51 8.75 3.95
CA THR A 327 -16.24 7.31 3.78
C THR A 327 -17.20 6.64 2.79
N LYS A 328 -18.23 7.36 2.34
CA LYS A 328 -19.23 6.89 1.38
C LYS A 328 -18.97 7.52 0.00
N ILE A 329 -19.03 6.71 -1.06
CA ILE A 329 -19.01 7.20 -2.45
C ILE A 329 -20.45 7.13 -2.99
N PRO A 330 -21.10 8.25 -3.29
CA PRO A 330 -22.47 8.23 -3.82
C PRO A 330 -22.55 7.46 -5.15
N ARG A 331 -23.65 6.74 -5.38
CA ARG A 331 -23.87 5.98 -6.63
C ARG A 331 -23.76 6.86 -7.88
N SER A 332 -24.24 8.11 -7.80
CA SER A 332 -24.10 9.10 -8.87
C SER A 332 -22.64 9.40 -9.26
N LYS A 333 -21.68 9.25 -8.33
CA LYS A 333 -20.25 9.38 -8.63
C LYS A 333 -19.68 8.14 -9.31
N ILE A 334 -20.18 6.96 -8.97
CA ILE A 334 -19.86 5.70 -9.66
C ILE A 334 -20.41 5.72 -11.09
N ASP A 335 -21.66 6.14 -11.28
CA ASP A 335 -22.28 6.24 -12.59
C ASP A 335 -21.55 7.28 -13.47
N ALA A 336 -21.08 8.38 -12.89
CA ALA A 336 -20.24 9.35 -13.60
C ALA A 336 -18.93 8.75 -14.16
N ILE A 337 -18.35 7.75 -13.48
CA ILE A 337 -17.19 7.02 -14.01
C ILE A 337 -17.60 6.13 -15.20
N VAL A 338 -18.75 5.49 -15.12
CA VAL A 338 -19.30 4.69 -16.23
C VAL A 338 -19.53 5.58 -17.45
N ASP A 339 -20.05 6.80 -17.25
CA ASP A 339 -20.23 7.78 -18.32
C ASP A 339 -18.91 8.23 -18.94
N VAL A 340 -17.88 8.45 -18.12
CA VAL A 340 -16.52 8.69 -18.62
C VAL A 340 -16.08 7.53 -19.53
N TYR A 341 -16.26 6.28 -19.12
CA TYR A 341 -15.87 5.13 -19.95
C TYR A 341 -16.64 5.05 -21.27
N ASN A 342 -17.94 5.41 -21.27
CA ASN A 342 -18.73 5.52 -22.50
C ASN A 342 -18.11 6.54 -23.48
N PHE A 343 -17.67 7.71 -22.98
CA PHE A 343 -17.01 8.73 -23.81
C PHE A 343 -15.64 8.28 -24.30
N LEU A 344 -14.82 7.65 -23.45
CA LEU A 344 -13.50 7.16 -23.86
C LEU A 344 -13.60 6.09 -24.95
N GLU A 345 -14.55 5.17 -24.83
CA GLU A 345 -14.84 4.16 -25.86
C GLU A 345 -15.31 4.81 -27.18
N LEU A 346 -16.07 5.91 -27.10
CA LEU A 346 -16.49 6.68 -28.28
C LEU A 346 -15.33 7.44 -28.93
N PHE A 347 -14.44 8.06 -28.15
CA PHE A 347 -13.28 8.78 -28.69
C PHE A 347 -12.35 7.85 -29.48
N LEU A 348 -12.22 6.60 -29.02
CA LEU A 348 -11.42 5.56 -29.69
C LEU A 348 -12.13 4.93 -30.91
N LYS A 349 -13.34 5.39 -31.29
CA LYS A 349 -14.05 4.87 -32.47
C LYS A 349 -13.29 5.13 -33.77
N ASN A 350 -12.62 6.27 -33.86
CA ASN A 350 -11.99 6.74 -35.10
C ASN A 350 -10.47 6.62 -35.10
N GLY A 351 -9.89 5.89 -34.13
CA GLY A 351 -8.46 5.66 -34.07
C GLY A 351 -7.99 4.95 -32.80
N PRO A 352 -6.75 4.43 -32.81
CA PRO A 352 -6.16 3.72 -31.68
C PRO A 352 -5.78 4.61 -30.47
N TYR A 353 -5.89 5.93 -30.59
CA TYR A 353 -5.53 6.93 -29.57
C TYR A 353 -6.65 7.95 -29.35
N MET A 354 -6.64 8.64 -28.21
CA MET A 354 -7.75 9.49 -27.75
C MET A 354 -8.08 10.66 -28.68
N ALA A 355 -7.07 11.17 -29.39
CA ALA A 355 -7.20 12.28 -30.34
C ALA A 355 -7.01 11.87 -31.80
N GLY A 356 -7.08 10.56 -32.12
CA GLY A 356 -7.03 10.07 -33.50
C GLY A 356 -6.06 8.90 -33.71
N SER A 357 -5.24 8.99 -34.75
CA SER A 357 -4.39 7.89 -35.21
C SER A 357 -3.01 7.80 -34.55
N HIS A 358 -2.58 8.84 -33.85
CA HIS A 358 -1.26 8.92 -33.23
C HIS A 358 -1.35 9.31 -31.76
N LEU A 359 -0.34 8.92 -30.99
CA LEU A 359 -0.19 9.23 -29.58
C LEU A 359 0.00 10.74 -29.38
N THR A 360 -0.74 11.34 -28.45
CA THR A 360 -0.67 12.78 -28.14
C THR A 360 -0.63 13.04 -26.63
N ILE A 361 -0.43 14.29 -26.23
CA ILE A 361 -0.56 14.69 -24.82
C ILE A 361 -1.95 14.42 -24.22
N ALA A 362 -2.99 14.31 -25.05
CA ALA A 362 -4.32 13.88 -24.59
C ALA A 362 -4.30 12.46 -24.03
N ASP A 363 -3.55 11.55 -24.64
CA ASP A 363 -3.41 10.18 -24.15
C ASP A 363 -2.68 10.13 -22.82
N PHE A 364 -1.62 10.92 -22.64
CA PHE A 364 -0.89 11.02 -21.36
C PHE A 364 -1.79 11.57 -20.25
N SER A 365 -2.56 12.62 -20.53
CA SER A 365 -3.52 13.17 -19.55
C SER A 365 -4.57 12.13 -19.17
N ILE A 366 -5.27 11.58 -20.17
CA ILE A 366 -6.42 10.69 -19.95
C ILE A 366 -5.98 9.38 -19.31
N VAL A 367 -4.84 8.79 -19.67
CA VAL A 367 -4.42 7.49 -19.10
C VAL A 367 -4.08 7.61 -17.63
N SER A 368 -3.50 8.74 -17.22
CA SER A 368 -3.16 8.99 -15.82
C SER A 368 -4.42 8.96 -14.94
N THR A 369 -5.50 9.59 -15.39
CA THR A 369 -6.77 9.63 -14.67
C THR A 369 -7.58 8.34 -14.85
N ALA A 370 -7.59 7.73 -16.06
CA ALA A 370 -8.31 6.49 -16.34
C ALA A 370 -7.85 5.37 -15.40
N THR A 371 -6.54 5.21 -15.29
CA THR A 371 -5.93 4.17 -14.45
C THR A 371 -6.18 4.39 -12.96
N SER A 372 -6.45 5.63 -12.53
CA SER A 372 -6.96 5.91 -11.19
C SER A 372 -8.43 5.51 -11.02
N LEU A 373 -9.27 5.79 -12.02
CA LEU A 373 -10.70 5.46 -12.00
C LEU A 373 -10.98 3.95 -11.99
N VAL A 374 -10.10 3.13 -12.60
CA VAL A 374 -10.19 1.66 -12.55
C VAL A 374 -10.22 1.11 -11.11
N ASN A 375 -9.67 1.86 -10.15
CA ASN A 375 -9.70 1.45 -8.74
C ASN A 375 -11.10 1.57 -8.10
N PHE A 376 -11.98 2.38 -8.69
CA PHE A 376 -13.36 2.59 -8.22
C PHE A 376 -14.37 1.82 -9.07
N VAL A 377 -14.17 1.77 -10.39
CA VAL A 377 -15.02 1.02 -11.32
C VAL A 377 -14.14 0.29 -12.33
N GLU A 378 -14.17 -1.02 -12.32
CA GLU A 378 -13.43 -1.84 -13.27
C GLU A 378 -13.96 -1.63 -14.70
N VAL A 379 -13.07 -1.67 -15.68
CA VAL A 379 -13.46 -1.57 -17.10
C VAL A 379 -13.93 -2.93 -17.57
N ASP A 380 -15.22 -3.05 -17.87
CA ASP A 380 -15.78 -4.21 -18.55
C ASP A 380 -15.23 -4.31 -19.98
N ALA A 381 -14.37 -5.30 -20.22
CA ALA A 381 -13.72 -5.50 -21.52
C ALA A 381 -14.70 -5.91 -22.63
N GLY A 382 -15.84 -6.53 -22.29
CA GLY A 382 -16.89 -6.85 -23.25
C GLY A 382 -17.65 -5.62 -23.70
N LYS A 383 -17.91 -4.68 -22.77
CA LYS A 383 -18.61 -3.42 -23.06
C LYS A 383 -17.69 -2.35 -23.66
N TYR A 384 -16.44 -2.28 -23.22
CA TYR A 384 -15.46 -1.25 -23.63
C TYR A 384 -14.20 -1.86 -24.26
N PRO A 385 -14.32 -2.58 -25.39
CA PRO A 385 -13.20 -3.29 -25.99
C PRO A 385 -12.11 -2.34 -26.52
N LYS A 386 -12.46 -1.15 -27.03
CA LYS A 386 -11.45 -0.20 -27.54
C LYS A 386 -10.71 0.47 -26.39
N LEU A 387 -11.43 0.90 -25.35
CA LEU A 387 -10.82 1.42 -24.13
C LEU A 387 -9.84 0.41 -23.52
N THR A 388 -10.25 -0.85 -23.41
CA THR A 388 -9.39 -1.93 -22.90
C THR A 388 -8.14 -2.11 -23.77
N ALA A 389 -8.30 -2.11 -25.09
CA ALA A 389 -7.17 -2.23 -26.01
C ALA A 389 -6.22 -1.02 -25.95
N TRP A 390 -6.76 0.19 -25.75
CA TRP A 390 -5.97 1.42 -25.58
C TRP A 390 -5.21 1.43 -24.26
N LEU A 391 -5.83 1.03 -23.13
CA LEU A 391 -5.14 0.91 -21.84
C LEU A 391 -3.93 -0.02 -21.94
N LYS A 392 -4.12 -1.20 -22.54
CA LYS A 392 -3.02 -2.14 -22.82
C LYS A 392 -1.94 -1.53 -23.73
N ARG A 393 -2.30 -0.65 -24.67
CA ARG A 393 -1.32 0.06 -25.50
C ARG A 393 -0.44 0.97 -24.66
N MET A 394 -1.08 1.77 -23.83
CA MET A 394 -0.38 2.76 -23.02
C MET A 394 0.60 2.08 -22.06
N GLU A 395 0.24 0.90 -21.54
CA GLU A 395 1.10 0.07 -20.70
C GLU A 395 2.40 -0.39 -21.39
N THR A 396 2.43 -0.47 -22.74
CA THR A 396 3.62 -0.86 -23.50
C THR A 396 4.63 0.27 -23.69
N LEU A 397 4.29 1.52 -23.34
CA LEU A 397 5.24 2.62 -23.43
C LEU A 397 6.42 2.38 -22.48
N PRO A 398 7.68 2.59 -22.91
CA PRO A 398 8.86 2.19 -22.14
C PRO A 398 8.97 2.87 -20.78
N TYR A 399 8.44 4.10 -20.66
CA TYR A 399 8.43 4.88 -19.43
C TYR A 399 7.14 4.71 -18.60
N TYR A 400 6.13 3.97 -19.09
CA TYR A 400 4.81 3.90 -18.45
C TYR A 400 4.86 3.39 -17.00
N GLN A 401 5.61 2.33 -16.73
CA GLN A 401 5.68 1.76 -15.39
C GLN A 401 6.37 2.71 -14.40
N GLU A 402 7.39 3.43 -14.86
CA GLU A 402 8.11 4.43 -14.07
C GLU A 402 7.20 5.61 -13.72
N THR A 403 6.48 6.16 -14.71
CA THR A 403 5.76 7.43 -14.57
C THR A 403 4.29 7.27 -14.21
N ASN A 404 3.65 6.13 -14.53
CA ASN A 404 2.21 5.93 -14.36
C ASN A 404 1.82 4.65 -13.59
N GLY A 405 2.34 3.49 -14.00
CA GLY A 405 1.92 2.18 -13.47
C GLY A 405 2.11 2.05 -11.96
N LYS A 406 3.28 2.42 -11.44
CA LYS A 406 3.59 2.41 -9.99
C LYS A 406 2.70 3.36 -9.18
N GLY A 407 2.23 4.46 -9.76
CA GLY A 407 1.34 5.41 -9.09
C GLY A 407 -0.11 4.92 -9.01
N ALA A 408 -0.59 4.28 -10.08
CA ALA A 408 -1.94 3.71 -10.14
C ALA A 408 -2.13 2.52 -9.16
N GLN A 409 -1.12 1.65 -9.02
CA GLN A 409 -1.15 0.52 -8.09
C GLN A 409 -1.25 0.95 -6.62
N LYS A 410 -0.62 2.07 -6.25
CA LYS A 410 -0.68 2.60 -4.88
C LYS A 410 -2.07 3.09 -4.48
N ILE A 411 -2.82 3.66 -5.42
CA ILE A 411 -4.23 4.03 -5.19
C ILE A 411 -5.09 2.78 -4.93
N LYS A 412 -4.80 1.66 -5.62
CA LYS A 412 -5.45 0.36 -5.41
C LYS A 412 -5.21 -0.20 -4.00
N GLU A 413 -3.98 -0.09 -3.51
CA GLU A 413 -3.56 -0.53 -2.17
C GLU A 413 -4.25 0.28 -1.06
N MET A 414 -4.50 1.58 -1.30
CA MET A 414 -5.27 2.43 -0.37
C MET A 414 -6.78 2.13 -0.33
N ILE A 415 -7.35 1.44 -1.33
CA ILE A 415 -8.80 1.25 -1.48
C ILE A 415 -9.29 -0.17 -1.12
N LYS A 416 -8.47 -1.24 -1.21
CA LYS A 416 -8.95 -2.64 -1.17
C LYS A 416 -8.64 -3.44 0.10
N MET A 417 -9.19 -3.02 1.24
CA MET A 417 -9.01 -3.71 2.54
C MET A 417 -10.16 -4.66 2.98
N LYS A 418 -11.05 -5.15 2.08
CA LYS A 418 -12.43 -5.58 2.47
C LYS A 418 -12.88 -7.07 2.29
N ASP A 419 -12.00 -8.07 2.08
CA ASP A 419 -12.44 -9.48 1.78
C ASP A 419 -12.09 -10.58 2.81
N ALA A 420 -11.81 -10.28 4.08
CA ALA A 420 -11.17 -11.26 4.99
C ALA A 420 -12.14 -12.16 5.82
N CYS A 421 -13.43 -11.85 5.93
CA CYS A 421 -14.30 -12.47 6.95
C CYS A 421 -14.73 -13.92 6.62
N PRO A 422 -14.46 -14.93 7.49
CA PRO A 422 -14.83 -16.34 7.26
C PRO A 422 -16.33 -16.60 7.05
N SER A 423 -17.21 -15.92 7.81
CA SER A 423 -18.66 -16.10 7.70
C SER A 423 -19.20 -15.65 6.34
N VAL A 424 -18.64 -14.56 5.80
CA VAL A 424 -18.97 -14.05 4.46
C VAL A 424 -18.50 -15.03 3.38
N ARG A 425 -17.27 -15.57 3.51
CA ARG A 425 -16.71 -16.55 2.57
C ARG A 425 -17.57 -17.82 2.47
N ALA A 426 -18.14 -18.29 3.59
CA ALA A 426 -19.04 -19.44 3.61
C ALA A 426 -20.34 -19.21 2.82
N CYS A 427 -20.98 -18.04 2.99
CA CYS A 427 -22.16 -17.67 2.21
C CYS A 427 -21.83 -17.51 0.72
N LEU A 428 -20.68 -16.92 0.37
CA LEU A 428 -20.23 -16.80 -1.02
C LEU A 428 -20.00 -18.17 -1.68
N MET A 429 -19.38 -19.12 -0.98
CA MET A 429 -19.25 -20.50 -1.46
C MET A 429 -20.61 -21.14 -1.70
N THR A 430 -21.58 -20.91 -0.81
CA THR A 430 -22.95 -21.45 -0.97
C THR A 430 -23.66 -20.86 -2.18
N LEU A 431 -23.60 -19.53 -2.37
CA LEU A 431 -24.18 -18.85 -3.53
C LEU A 431 -23.60 -19.38 -4.85
N LYS A 432 -22.27 -19.55 -4.91
CA LYS A 432 -21.58 -20.09 -6.10
C LYS A 432 -21.86 -21.57 -6.32
N ALA A 433 -21.96 -22.37 -5.26
CA ALA A 433 -22.30 -23.80 -5.37
C ALA A 433 -23.71 -24.02 -5.94
N LEU A 434 -24.62 -23.09 -5.67
CA LEU A 434 -26.00 -23.12 -6.15
C LEU A 434 -26.21 -22.36 -7.47
N ASP A 435 -25.16 -21.75 -8.02
CA ASP A 435 -25.21 -20.89 -9.21
C ASP A 435 -26.26 -19.76 -9.12
N ILE A 436 -26.35 -19.15 -7.93
CA ILE A 436 -27.29 -18.06 -7.67
C ILE A 436 -26.63 -16.74 -8.09
N PRO A 437 -27.24 -15.93 -8.97
CA PRO A 437 -26.77 -14.57 -9.22
C PRO A 437 -27.09 -13.68 -8.01
N PHE A 438 -26.14 -12.85 -7.60
CA PHE A 438 -26.31 -11.95 -6.45
C PHE A 438 -25.62 -10.61 -6.69
N GLU A 439 -26.16 -9.57 -6.06
CA GLU A 439 -25.45 -8.29 -5.90
C GLU A 439 -24.62 -8.36 -4.61
N TYR A 440 -23.31 -8.13 -4.72
CA TYR A 440 -22.43 -8.11 -3.55
C TYR A 440 -22.23 -6.68 -3.06
N LYS A 441 -22.79 -6.36 -1.88
CA LYS A 441 -22.59 -5.08 -1.20
C LYS A 441 -21.56 -5.24 -0.08
N ILE A 442 -20.48 -4.48 -0.17
CA ILE A 442 -19.41 -4.52 0.82
C ILE A 442 -19.77 -3.61 1.99
N VAL A 443 -19.70 -4.15 3.21
CA VAL A 443 -19.87 -3.41 4.47
C VAL A 443 -18.49 -3.11 5.05
N ASP A 444 -18.20 -1.83 5.27
CA ASP A 444 -16.95 -1.35 5.82
C ASP A 444 -16.89 -1.55 7.34
N LEU A 445 -16.26 -2.66 7.76
CA LEU A 445 -16.08 -2.96 9.17
C LEU A 445 -15.19 -1.93 9.90
N PRO A 446 -14.01 -1.52 9.37
CA PRO A 446 -13.19 -0.48 9.98
C PRO A 446 -13.90 0.85 10.24
N SER A 447 -14.72 1.32 9.28
CA SER A 447 -15.48 2.57 9.44
C SER A 447 -16.72 2.43 10.34
N LYS A 448 -16.95 1.23 10.89
CA LYS A 448 -18.12 0.89 11.71
C LYS A 448 -19.45 1.01 10.96
N GLU A 449 -19.46 0.78 9.64
CA GLU A 449 -20.70 0.80 8.84
C GLU A 449 -21.72 -0.23 9.35
N HIS A 450 -21.25 -1.39 9.80
CA HIS A 450 -22.06 -2.43 10.45
C HIS A 450 -22.75 -1.99 11.76
N LEU A 451 -22.36 -0.83 12.32
CA LEU A 451 -22.96 -0.21 13.50
C LEU A 451 -23.82 1.02 13.15
N SER A 452 -23.96 1.36 11.86
CA SER A 452 -24.79 2.47 11.42
C SER A 452 -26.28 2.13 11.55
N GLU A 453 -27.12 3.14 11.83
CA GLU A 453 -28.57 2.95 11.96
C GLU A 453 -29.19 2.29 10.72
N GLU A 454 -28.72 2.69 9.53
CA GLU A 454 -29.14 2.12 8.23
C GLU A 454 -28.82 0.62 8.12
N TYR A 455 -27.60 0.21 8.49
CA TYR A 455 -27.23 -1.20 8.46
C TYR A 455 -27.89 -2.00 9.57
N CYS A 456 -27.96 -1.45 10.79
CA CYS A 456 -28.60 -2.09 11.93
C CYS A 456 -30.10 -2.33 11.73
N ALA A 457 -30.76 -1.51 10.91
CA ALA A 457 -32.15 -1.74 10.50
C ALA A 457 -32.31 -3.03 9.68
N MET A 458 -31.30 -3.40 8.89
CA MET A 458 -31.26 -4.67 8.14
C MET A 458 -30.72 -5.82 9.00
N ASN A 459 -29.71 -5.55 9.85
CA ASN A 459 -29.09 -6.52 10.74
C ASN A 459 -28.90 -5.98 12.17
N PRO A 460 -29.85 -6.26 13.08
CA PRO A 460 -29.78 -5.79 14.46
C PRO A 460 -28.67 -6.47 15.29
N GLN A 461 -28.00 -7.50 14.76
CA GLN A 461 -26.86 -8.13 15.42
C GLN A 461 -25.55 -7.37 15.16
N HIS A 462 -25.55 -6.41 14.24
CA HIS A 462 -24.40 -5.58 13.87
C HIS A 462 -23.24 -6.41 13.32
N THR A 463 -23.55 -7.47 12.57
CA THR A 463 -22.56 -8.40 12.02
C THR A 463 -22.66 -8.49 10.51
N VAL A 464 -21.67 -9.16 9.90
CA VAL A 464 -21.73 -9.60 8.51
C VAL A 464 -21.61 -11.13 8.47
N PRO A 465 -22.21 -11.81 7.49
CA PRO A 465 -23.00 -11.29 6.37
C PRO A 465 -24.48 -11.00 6.71
N THR A 466 -25.15 -10.27 5.82
CA THR A 466 -26.60 -10.08 5.77
C THR A 466 -27.08 -10.34 4.35
N LEU A 467 -28.13 -11.15 4.20
CA LEU A 467 -28.79 -11.42 2.93
C LEU A 467 -30.07 -10.58 2.83
N GLU A 468 -30.24 -9.89 1.72
CA GLU A 468 -31.51 -9.30 1.30
C GLU A 468 -32.13 -10.19 0.22
N ASP A 469 -33.39 -10.61 0.40
CA ASP A 469 -34.15 -11.38 -0.58
C ASP A 469 -35.60 -10.88 -0.64
N ASP A 470 -35.98 -10.29 -1.77
CA ASP A 470 -37.29 -9.67 -2.01
C ASP A 470 -37.71 -8.70 -0.87
N GLY A 471 -36.78 -7.87 -0.40
CA GLY A 471 -36.99 -6.90 0.68
C GLY A 471 -37.02 -7.49 2.09
N ASN A 472 -36.77 -8.79 2.25
CA ASN A 472 -36.61 -9.44 3.55
C ASN A 472 -35.13 -9.59 3.89
N PHE A 473 -34.77 -9.35 5.15
CA PHE A 473 -33.39 -9.46 5.61
C PHE A 473 -33.20 -10.71 6.46
N ILE A 474 -32.20 -11.52 6.11
CA ILE A 474 -31.76 -12.68 6.89
C ILE A 474 -30.35 -12.38 7.39
N CYS A 475 -30.18 -12.53 8.69
CA CYS A 475 -28.90 -12.38 9.38
C CYS A 475 -28.46 -13.75 9.90
N ASP A 476 -27.18 -13.89 10.27
CA ASP A 476 -26.50 -15.15 10.59
C ASP A 476 -26.13 -15.99 9.35
N SER A 477 -24.84 -16.29 9.20
CA SER A 477 -24.34 -17.01 8.03
C SER A 477 -24.92 -18.41 7.89
N HIS A 478 -25.17 -19.13 8.99
CA HIS A 478 -25.72 -20.49 8.92
C HIS A 478 -27.19 -20.48 8.52
N ALA A 479 -27.96 -19.52 9.05
CA ALA A 479 -29.33 -19.29 8.62
C ALA A 479 -29.42 -18.90 7.13
N ILE A 480 -28.54 -17.99 6.68
CA ILE A 480 -28.45 -17.60 5.26
C ILE A 480 -28.15 -18.81 4.37
N MET A 481 -27.14 -19.63 4.71
CA MET A 481 -26.78 -20.79 3.89
C MET A 481 -27.92 -21.83 3.85
N ALA A 482 -28.53 -22.14 5.00
CA ALA A 482 -29.65 -23.07 5.07
C ALA A 482 -30.86 -22.58 4.27
N TYR A 483 -31.15 -21.27 4.32
CA TYR A 483 -32.20 -20.64 3.54
C TYR A 483 -31.93 -20.73 2.03
N LEU A 484 -30.72 -20.34 1.59
CA LEU A 484 -30.34 -20.37 0.18
C LEU A 484 -30.42 -21.79 -0.39
N VAL A 485 -29.92 -22.80 0.32
CA VAL A 485 -30.03 -24.20 -0.10
C VAL A 485 -31.49 -24.64 -0.13
N SER A 486 -32.27 -24.33 0.90
CA SER A 486 -33.68 -24.74 0.97
C SER A 486 -34.54 -24.10 -0.12
N LYS A 487 -34.22 -22.86 -0.54
CA LYS A 487 -34.96 -22.11 -1.57
C LYS A 487 -34.53 -22.48 -3.00
N HIS A 488 -33.23 -22.70 -3.24
CA HIS A 488 -32.68 -22.76 -4.60
C HIS A 488 -32.05 -24.08 -5.00
N ALA A 489 -31.68 -24.96 -4.06
CA ALA A 489 -31.02 -26.22 -4.43
C ALA A 489 -31.96 -27.15 -5.19
N LYS A 490 -31.43 -27.81 -6.22
CA LYS A 490 -32.16 -28.77 -7.06
C LYS A 490 -32.49 -30.07 -6.30
N ASP A 491 -31.66 -30.40 -5.32
CA ASP A 491 -31.79 -31.54 -4.43
C ASP A 491 -31.42 -31.13 -3.00
N ASP A 492 -31.51 -32.08 -2.06
CA ASP A 492 -31.16 -31.84 -0.67
C ASP A 492 -29.71 -32.20 -0.33
N ALA A 493 -28.81 -32.35 -1.31
CA ALA A 493 -27.45 -32.83 -1.08
C ALA A 493 -26.65 -31.91 -0.13
N PHE A 494 -26.78 -30.59 -0.29
CA PHE A 494 -26.06 -29.63 0.56
C PHE A 494 -26.66 -29.45 1.95
N TYR A 495 -27.95 -29.78 2.14
CA TYR A 495 -28.67 -29.68 3.41
C TYR A 495 -29.81 -30.72 3.49
N PRO A 496 -29.49 -31.98 3.84
CA PRO A 496 -30.39 -33.12 3.70
C PRO A 496 -31.72 -32.94 4.43
N LYS A 497 -32.81 -33.51 3.90
CA LYS A 497 -34.12 -33.55 4.59
C LYS A 497 -34.22 -34.72 5.58
N ASP A 498 -33.42 -35.77 5.37
CA ASP A 498 -33.29 -36.86 6.33
C ASP A 498 -32.83 -36.30 7.68
N LEU A 499 -33.59 -36.60 8.74
CA LEU A 499 -33.42 -35.96 10.03
C LEU A 499 -32.06 -36.26 10.66
N LEU A 500 -31.55 -37.49 10.50
CA LEU A 500 -30.27 -37.88 11.08
C LEU A 500 -29.10 -37.24 10.33
N LYS A 501 -29.14 -37.25 8.99
CA LYS A 501 -28.13 -36.56 8.17
C LYS A 501 -28.13 -35.06 8.42
N ARG A 502 -29.32 -34.43 8.52
CA ARG A 502 -29.44 -33.01 8.85
C ARG A 502 -28.88 -32.69 10.22
N ALA A 503 -29.21 -33.50 11.23
CA ALA A 503 -28.67 -33.33 12.58
C ALA A 503 -27.13 -33.38 12.59
N PHE A 504 -26.51 -34.17 11.71
CA PHE A 504 -25.06 -34.14 11.57
C PHE A 504 -24.54 -32.85 10.93
N VAL A 505 -25.21 -32.31 9.90
CA VAL A 505 -24.85 -31.00 9.34
C VAL A 505 -25.00 -29.90 10.39
N ASP A 506 -26.13 -29.86 11.11
CA ASP A 506 -26.40 -28.85 12.13
C ASP A 506 -25.40 -28.92 13.28
N GLN A 507 -25.07 -30.13 13.75
CA GLN A 507 -24.03 -30.32 14.77
C GLN A 507 -22.69 -29.71 14.33
N ARG A 508 -22.36 -29.72 13.03
CA ARG A 508 -21.09 -29.19 12.49
C ARG A 508 -21.15 -27.67 12.37
N LEU A 509 -22.29 -27.13 11.97
CA LEU A 509 -22.55 -25.69 11.95
C LEU A 509 -22.49 -25.10 13.38
N HIS A 510 -23.13 -25.75 14.34
CA HIS A 510 -23.06 -25.34 15.75
C HIS A 510 -21.66 -25.53 16.36
N PHE A 511 -20.92 -26.56 15.94
CA PHE A 511 -19.51 -26.71 16.33
C PHE A 511 -18.66 -25.58 15.75
N GLU A 512 -18.85 -25.22 14.48
CA GLU A 512 -18.12 -24.11 13.86
C GLU A 512 -18.41 -22.79 14.60
N SER A 513 -19.68 -22.42 14.79
CA SER A 513 -20.03 -21.16 15.45
C SER A 513 -19.64 -21.15 16.94
N GLY A 514 -19.91 -22.23 17.68
CA GLY A 514 -19.72 -22.28 19.13
C GLY A 514 -18.29 -22.57 19.58
N VAL A 515 -17.55 -23.38 18.82
CA VAL A 515 -16.21 -23.86 19.21
C VAL A 515 -15.13 -23.22 18.35
N MET A 516 -15.22 -23.30 17.03
CA MET A 516 -14.16 -22.81 16.15
C MET A 516 -14.13 -21.28 16.06
N PHE A 517 -15.28 -20.67 15.79
CA PHE A 517 -15.39 -19.24 15.57
C PHE A 517 -15.25 -18.47 16.88
N GLN A 518 -15.95 -18.87 17.94
CA GLN A 518 -15.83 -18.21 19.24
C GLN A 518 -14.52 -18.57 19.94
N GLY A 519 -14.18 -19.86 20.03
CA GLY A 519 -13.00 -20.34 20.72
C GLY A 519 -11.68 -20.03 20.01
N GLY A 520 -11.59 -20.26 18.71
CA GLY A 520 -10.40 -19.97 17.91
C GLY A 520 -10.36 -18.53 17.42
N LEU A 521 -11.27 -18.17 16.51
CA LEU A 521 -11.24 -16.86 15.85
C LEU A 521 -11.50 -15.69 16.80
N ARG A 522 -12.47 -15.75 17.71
CA ARG A 522 -12.83 -14.60 18.55
C ARG A 522 -12.01 -14.48 19.83
N ASN A 523 -11.56 -15.58 20.43
CA ASN A 523 -10.80 -15.54 21.69
C ASN A 523 -9.29 -15.51 21.50
N ILE A 524 -8.79 -15.98 20.35
CA ILE A 524 -7.36 -16.05 20.06
C ILE A 524 -7.00 -15.03 18.99
N ILE A 525 -7.70 -15.04 17.86
CA ILE A 525 -7.35 -14.22 16.70
C ILE A 525 -7.89 -12.78 16.83
N ALA A 526 -9.14 -12.58 17.24
CA ALA A 526 -9.73 -11.24 17.32
C ALA A 526 -9.01 -10.32 18.32
N PRO A 527 -8.48 -10.77 19.47
CA PRO A 527 -7.64 -9.94 20.34
C PRO A 527 -6.34 -9.48 19.68
N LEU A 528 -5.79 -10.25 18.72
CA LEU A 528 -4.62 -9.82 17.95
C LEU A 528 -4.90 -8.55 17.15
N PHE A 529 -6.15 -8.36 16.72
CA PHE A 529 -6.57 -7.22 15.92
C PHE A 529 -7.26 -6.13 16.76
N SER A 530 -8.21 -6.50 17.62
CA SER A 530 -9.01 -5.58 18.44
C SER A 530 -8.28 -5.05 19.67
N LYS A 531 -7.33 -5.82 20.23
CA LYS A 531 -6.55 -5.45 21.42
C LYS A 531 -5.04 -5.33 21.12
N ASN A 532 -4.65 -5.53 19.86
CA ASN A 532 -3.26 -5.51 19.40
C ASN A 532 -2.33 -6.46 20.18
N GLU A 533 -2.86 -7.60 20.65
CA GLU A 533 -2.07 -8.63 21.34
C GLU A 533 -1.11 -9.32 20.35
N THR A 534 0.15 -9.49 20.72
CA THR A 534 1.17 -10.21 19.90
C THR A 534 1.75 -11.42 20.61
N LYS A 535 1.40 -11.62 21.89
CA LYS A 535 1.82 -12.75 22.71
C LYS A 535 0.61 -13.63 23.00
N ILE A 536 0.68 -14.88 22.61
CA ILE A 536 -0.42 -15.83 22.79
C ILE A 536 0.03 -16.91 23.78
N PRO A 537 -0.66 -17.05 24.92
CA PRO A 537 -0.39 -18.12 25.86
C PRO A 537 -0.52 -19.48 25.17
N ARG A 538 0.38 -20.41 25.48
CA ARG A 538 0.36 -21.75 24.89
C ARG A 538 -0.95 -22.50 25.13
N SER A 539 -1.61 -22.25 26.26
CA SER A 539 -2.95 -22.79 26.55
C SER A 539 -4.02 -22.38 25.54
N LYS A 540 -3.87 -21.24 24.85
CA LYS A 540 -4.76 -20.85 23.74
C LYS A 540 -4.43 -21.63 22.46
N ILE A 541 -3.17 -21.97 22.23
CA ILE A 541 -2.75 -22.80 21.09
C ILE A 541 -3.33 -24.21 21.21
N ASP A 542 -3.37 -24.77 22.43
CA ASP A 542 -3.98 -26.08 22.68
C ASP A 542 -5.46 -26.13 22.26
N ALA A 543 -6.20 -25.03 22.41
CA ALA A 543 -7.59 -24.96 21.95
C ALA A 543 -7.72 -25.09 20.42
N ILE A 544 -6.75 -24.60 19.64
CA ILE A 544 -6.72 -24.78 18.18
C ILE A 544 -6.33 -26.23 17.84
N VAL A 545 -5.38 -26.80 18.58
CA VAL A 545 -5.01 -28.22 18.44
C VAL A 545 -6.21 -29.13 18.72
N ASP A 546 -7.03 -28.81 19.73
CA ASP A 546 -8.27 -29.53 20.02
C ASP A 546 -9.28 -29.42 18.89
N VAL A 547 -9.42 -28.25 18.27
CA VAL A 547 -10.23 -28.11 17.04
C VAL A 547 -9.73 -29.05 15.95
N TYR A 548 -8.43 -29.15 15.71
CA TYR A 548 -7.88 -30.09 14.72
C TYR A 548 -8.18 -31.55 15.08
N ASN A 549 -8.10 -31.92 16.36
CA ASN A 549 -8.48 -33.25 16.83
C ASN A 549 -9.97 -33.56 16.53
N PHE A 550 -10.87 -32.60 16.75
CA PHE A 550 -12.30 -32.76 16.45
C PHE A 550 -12.55 -32.91 14.95
N LEU A 551 -11.97 -32.03 14.14
CA LEU A 551 -12.12 -32.07 12.68
C LEU A 551 -11.59 -33.39 12.09
N GLU A 552 -10.43 -33.87 12.53
CA GLU A 552 -9.88 -35.17 12.14
C GLU A 552 -10.83 -36.32 12.54
N SER A 553 -11.50 -36.21 13.70
CA SER A 553 -12.48 -37.19 14.16
C SER A 553 -13.77 -37.18 13.34
N PHE A 554 -14.27 -36.01 12.94
CA PHE A 554 -15.46 -35.91 12.09
C PHE A 554 -15.27 -36.58 10.72
N LEU A 555 -14.05 -36.54 10.20
CA LEU A 555 -13.66 -37.18 8.94
C LEU A 555 -13.44 -38.69 9.06
N LYS A 556 -13.69 -39.32 10.23
CA LYS A 556 -13.60 -40.78 10.37
C LYS A 556 -14.65 -41.53 9.57
N ASN A 557 -15.84 -40.95 9.44
CA ASN A 557 -17.02 -41.63 8.88
C ASN A 557 -17.33 -41.20 7.43
N GLY A 558 -16.43 -40.45 6.79
CA GLY A 558 -16.60 -40.04 5.41
C GLY A 558 -15.59 -38.97 4.98
N PRO A 559 -15.51 -38.69 3.68
CA PRO A 559 -14.61 -37.68 3.13
C PRO A 559 -15.00 -36.24 3.49
N TYR A 560 -16.20 -35.96 4.01
CA TYR A 560 -16.71 -34.62 4.31
C TYR A 560 -17.14 -34.50 5.78
N MET A 561 -17.27 -33.27 6.27
CA MET A 561 -17.45 -32.97 7.70
C MET A 561 -18.73 -33.56 8.32
N ALA A 562 -19.78 -33.69 7.51
CA ALA A 562 -21.06 -34.27 7.93
C ALA A 562 -21.29 -35.70 7.39
N GLY A 563 -20.30 -36.33 6.75
CA GLY A 563 -20.38 -37.71 6.27
C GLY A 563 -19.90 -37.90 4.82
N PRO A 564 -20.66 -38.61 3.98
CA PRO A 564 -20.19 -39.03 2.65
C PRO A 564 -20.26 -37.94 1.56
N HIS A 565 -21.00 -36.85 1.78
CA HIS A 565 -21.28 -35.84 0.78
C HIS A 565 -20.91 -34.44 1.26
N LEU A 566 -20.58 -33.57 0.31
CA LEU A 566 -20.31 -32.15 0.54
C LEU A 566 -21.59 -31.44 0.99
N THR A 567 -21.50 -30.67 2.08
CA THR A 567 -22.64 -29.94 2.66
C THR A 567 -22.28 -28.50 3.01
N ILE A 568 -23.25 -27.70 3.40
CA ILE A 568 -23.00 -26.35 3.94
C ILE A 568 -22.13 -26.35 5.20
N ALA A 569 -22.06 -27.48 5.93
CA ALA A 569 -21.12 -27.63 7.04
C ALA A 569 -19.67 -27.59 6.56
N ASP A 570 -19.34 -28.14 5.39
CA ASP A 570 -17.99 -28.08 4.82
C ASP A 570 -17.62 -26.66 4.41
N PHE A 571 -18.56 -25.89 3.82
CA PHE A 571 -18.33 -24.49 3.47
C PHE A 571 -18.09 -23.62 4.70
N SER A 572 -18.87 -23.84 5.76
CA SER A 572 -18.69 -23.15 7.04
C SER A 572 -17.34 -23.49 7.69
N ILE A 573 -17.06 -24.78 7.83
CA ILE A 573 -15.85 -25.23 8.52
C ILE A 573 -14.60 -24.84 7.72
N VAL A 574 -14.61 -24.91 6.39
CA VAL A 574 -13.38 -24.63 5.61
C VAL A 574 -13.01 -23.16 5.64
N SER A 575 -13.98 -22.24 5.68
CA SER A 575 -13.67 -20.81 5.75
C SER A 575 -12.97 -20.45 7.05
N THR A 576 -13.40 -21.04 8.17
CA THR A 576 -12.78 -20.87 9.48
C THR A 576 -11.50 -21.70 9.65
N ALA A 577 -11.49 -22.97 9.25
CA ALA A 577 -10.33 -23.85 9.36
C ALA A 577 -9.12 -23.32 8.58
N THR A 578 -9.34 -22.77 7.38
CA THR A 578 -8.26 -22.18 6.58
C THR A 578 -7.65 -20.95 7.24
N SER A 579 -8.45 -20.15 7.95
CA SER A 579 -7.93 -19.07 8.80
C SER A 579 -7.11 -19.60 9.97
N LEU A 580 -7.57 -20.67 10.64
CA LEU A 580 -6.83 -21.27 11.75
C LEU A 580 -5.52 -21.91 11.28
N VAL A 581 -5.51 -22.62 10.16
CA VAL A 581 -4.31 -23.26 9.59
C VAL A 581 -3.28 -22.24 9.16
N ASN A 582 -3.72 -21.11 8.63
CA ASN A 582 -2.84 -19.99 8.29
C ASN A 582 -2.25 -19.30 9.54
N PHE A 583 -2.83 -19.53 10.71
CA PHE A 583 -2.31 -19.05 11.98
C PHE A 583 -1.44 -20.09 12.70
N LEU A 584 -1.87 -21.36 12.74
CA LEU A 584 -1.17 -22.49 13.30
C LEU A 584 -1.17 -23.62 12.27
N GLU A 585 -0.01 -23.85 11.66
CA GLU A 585 0.15 -24.86 10.62
C GLU A 585 -0.27 -26.25 11.11
N ILE A 586 -0.89 -27.02 10.22
CA ILE A 586 -1.34 -28.37 10.50
C ILE A 586 -0.19 -29.38 10.31
N ASP A 587 0.04 -30.23 11.30
CA ASP A 587 0.90 -31.40 11.14
C ASP A 587 0.17 -32.46 10.30
N ALA A 588 0.57 -32.59 9.03
CA ALA A 588 -0.03 -33.54 8.10
C ALA A 588 0.17 -35.01 8.50
N GLY A 589 1.20 -35.33 9.28
CA GLY A 589 1.43 -36.68 9.82
C GLY A 589 0.44 -37.02 10.95
N LYS A 590 0.09 -36.03 11.76
CA LYS A 590 -0.88 -36.18 12.86
C LYS A 590 -2.34 -36.09 12.40
N TYR A 591 -2.62 -35.26 11.39
CA TYR A 591 -3.98 -34.99 10.89
C TYR A 591 -4.12 -35.28 9.38
N PRO A 592 -3.93 -36.55 8.96
CA PRO A 592 -3.92 -36.90 7.55
C PRO A 592 -5.28 -36.71 6.89
N LYS A 593 -6.41 -36.98 7.56
CA LYS A 593 -7.73 -36.85 6.95
C LYS A 593 -8.11 -35.39 6.77
N LEU A 594 -7.84 -34.56 7.77
CA LEU A 594 -8.06 -33.11 7.71
C LEU A 594 -7.24 -32.47 6.58
N THR A 595 -5.98 -32.86 6.44
CA THR A 595 -5.11 -32.39 5.34
C THR A 595 -5.67 -32.77 3.97
N VAL A 596 -6.13 -34.02 3.81
CA VAL A 596 -6.76 -34.47 2.57
C VAL A 596 -8.08 -33.73 2.29
N TRP A 597 -8.88 -33.46 3.32
CA TRP A 597 -10.12 -32.71 3.18
C TRP A 597 -9.87 -31.25 2.79
N LEU A 598 -8.89 -30.55 3.39
CA LEU A 598 -8.52 -29.18 3.00
C LEU A 598 -8.15 -29.10 1.52
N LYS A 599 -7.26 -29.99 1.07
CA LYS A 599 -6.89 -30.10 -0.35
C LYS A 599 -8.09 -30.39 -1.25
N ARG A 600 -9.02 -31.23 -0.80
CA ARG A 600 -10.25 -31.51 -1.57
C ARG A 600 -11.10 -30.25 -1.71
N MET A 601 -11.27 -29.48 -0.64
CA MET A 601 -12.03 -28.23 -0.69
C MET A 601 -11.40 -27.21 -1.65
N GLU A 602 -10.07 -27.15 -1.73
CA GLU A 602 -9.35 -26.29 -2.68
C GLU A 602 -9.63 -26.62 -4.16
N THR A 603 -10.06 -27.86 -4.46
CA THR A 603 -10.41 -28.27 -5.83
C THR A 603 -11.79 -27.80 -6.28
N LEU A 604 -12.61 -27.24 -5.39
CA LEU A 604 -13.91 -26.70 -5.79
C LEU A 604 -13.70 -25.51 -6.73
N PRO A 605 -14.45 -25.42 -7.85
CA PRO A 605 -14.17 -24.46 -8.92
C PRO A 605 -14.27 -22.99 -8.48
N TYR A 606 -15.08 -22.71 -7.46
CA TYR A 606 -15.27 -21.37 -6.89
C TYR A 606 -14.40 -21.09 -5.68
N TYR A 607 -13.64 -22.08 -5.15
CA TYR A 607 -12.92 -21.95 -3.88
C TYR A 607 -11.94 -20.78 -3.87
N GLN A 608 -11.13 -20.62 -4.92
CA GLN A 608 -10.12 -19.56 -4.95
C GLN A 608 -10.74 -18.16 -4.98
N GLU A 609 -11.87 -18.01 -5.68
CA GLU A 609 -12.62 -16.75 -5.74
C GLU A 609 -13.25 -16.41 -4.38
N THR A 610 -13.89 -17.39 -3.74
CA THR A 610 -14.73 -17.13 -2.56
C THR A 610 -14.01 -17.33 -1.23
N ASN A 611 -12.96 -18.16 -1.19
CA ASN A 611 -12.28 -18.53 0.05
C ASN A 611 -10.76 -18.34 0.00
N GLY A 612 -10.08 -18.88 -1.02
CA GLY A 612 -8.62 -18.93 -1.10
C GLY A 612 -7.95 -17.56 -1.01
N LYS A 613 -8.42 -16.58 -1.80
CA LYS A 613 -7.91 -15.20 -1.76
C LYS A 613 -8.06 -14.55 -0.37
N GLY A 614 -9.21 -14.74 0.28
CA GLY A 614 -9.46 -14.18 1.61
C GLY A 614 -8.63 -14.86 2.70
N ALA A 615 -8.45 -16.18 2.61
CA ALA A 615 -7.60 -16.95 3.52
C ALA A 615 -6.12 -16.53 3.39
N GLN A 616 -5.62 -16.38 2.16
CA GLN A 616 -4.24 -15.95 1.89
C GLN A 616 -3.97 -14.53 2.42
N LYS A 617 -4.89 -13.58 2.18
CA LYS A 617 -4.81 -12.24 2.79
C LYS A 617 -4.77 -12.31 4.32
N PHE A 618 -5.59 -13.17 4.92
CA PHE A 618 -5.59 -13.37 6.36
C PHE A 618 -4.26 -13.94 6.88
N LYS A 619 -3.63 -14.86 6.13
CA LYS A 619 -2.28 -15.39 6.43
C LYS A 619 -1.25 -14.26 6.48
N GLU A 620 -1.21 -13.44 5.42
CA GLU A 620 -0.34 -12.28 5.33
C GLU A 620 -0.56 -11.34 6.52
N MET A 621 -1.82 -11.10 6.93
CA MET A 621 -2.15 -10.28 8.10
C MET A 621 -1.59 -10.85 9.41
N ILE A 622 -1.62 -12.17 9.61
CA ILE A 622 -1.06 -12.82 10.80
C ILE A 622 0.47 -12.78 10.78
N GLU A 623 1.09 -13.08 9.63
CA GLU A 623 2.55 -13.07 9.45
C GLU A 623 3.13 -11.68 9.71
N MET A 624 2.47 -10.63 9.23
CA MET A 624 2.89 -9.24 9.48
C MET A 624 2.83 -8.84 10.97
N LYS A 625 1.96 -9.46 11.78
CA LYS A 625 1.80 -9.11 13.20
C LYS A 625 2.92 -9.60 14.12
N GLY A 626 3.81 -10.48 13.66
CA GLY A 626 4.92 -10.98 14.48
C GLY A 626 4.45 -11.69 15.75
N VAL A 627 3.42 -12.52 15.63
CA VAL A 627 2.82 -13.24 16.76
C VAL A 627 3.83 -14.22 17.37
N THR A 628 3.98 -14.18 18.68
CA THR A 628 4.84 -15.09 19.46
C THR A 628 4.00 -15.92 20.42
N ILE A 629 4.25 -17.23 20.46
CA ILE A 629 3.67 -18.13 21.46
C ILE A 629 4.53 -18.01 22.72
N VAL A 630 3.89 -17.73 23.84
CA VAL A 630 4.54 -17.62 25.16
C VAL A 630 4.01 -18.71 26.08
N ASP A 631 4.89 -19.30 26.87
CA ASP A 631 4.50 -20.30 27.87
C ASP A 631 3.78 -19.67 29.07
#